data_AF-A0A4Y7PGN2-F1
#
_entry.id   AF-A0A4Y7PGN2-F1
#
_cell.length_a   1.000
_cell.length_b   1.000
_cell.length_c   1.000
_cell.angle_alpha   90.00
_cell.angle_beta   90.00
_cell.angle_gamma   90.00
#
_symmetry.space_group_name_H-M   'P 1'
#
loop_
_entity.id
_entity.type
_entity.pdbx_description
1 polymer ?
#
loop_
_entity_poly.entity_id
_entity_poly.type
_entity_poly.pdbx_seq_one_letter_code
_entity_poly.pdbx_strand_id
1 'polypeptide(L)'
;VLEWAKHRDSFLDELIRLDGIGFHQEPLSCHDCGEPGGIYRCIDCFETQLCCSSCMCKEHARLPFHRIEKWDSGYFQKSSLQLLGLQIQLGHGHTDITCPNPSTTHEPMTIVDVSGIHRVHVNFCNCPVSNSVPRRTQLLRARLWPATVDRPQTAVTLNALDAFLQLTLQSKLNVYDFYLALAHLTDNWETLDLKNRYKEVSRCIHEYRHILMAKRSARGHDPEGINATKPGEFAVECPACPQPGRNLPD
;
A
#
# COMPACT_ATOMS: atom_id res chain seq x y z
N VAL A 1 -30.07 17.09 -1.41
CA VAL A 1 -30.49 16.49 -2.71
C VAL A 1 -31.16 17.52 -3.63
N LEU A 2 -32.16 18.29 -3.19
CA LEU A 2 -32.85 19.28 -4.04
C LEU A 2 -31.97 20.43 -4.55
N GLU A 3 -30.98 20.86 -3.76
CA GLU A 3 -30.01 21.88 -4.17
C GLU A 3 -29.07 21.37 -5.27
N TRP A 4 -28.40 20.24 -5.03
CA TRP A 4 -27.52 19.56 -6.00
C TRP A 4 -28.21 19.26 -7.34
N ALA A 5 -29.50 18.91 -7.32
CA ALA A 5 -30.23 18.55 -8.54
C ALA A 5 -30.22 19.66 -9.62
N LYS A 6 -30.09 20.93 -9.22
CA LYS A 6 -30.03 22.10 -10.12
C LYS A 6 -28.65 22.29 -10.79
N HIS A 7 -27.62 21.62 -10.28
CA HIS A 7 -26.22 21.77 -10.69
C HIS A 7 -25.65 20.48 -11.29
N ARG A 8 -26.48 19.48 -11.60
CA ARG A 8 -26.01 18.16 -12.08
C ARG A 8 -25.12 18.28 -13.31
N ASP A 9 -25.46 19.18 -14.23
CA ASP A 9 -24.69 19.40 -15.46
C ASP A 9 -23.27 19.90 -15.14
N SER A 10 -23.10 20.85 -14.21
CA SER A 10 -21.76 21.30 -13.83
C SER A 10 -20.95 20.22 -13.12
N PHE A 11 -21.58 19.36 -12.32
CA PHE A 11 -20.87 18.22 -11.70
C PHE A 11 -20.44 17.19 -12.75
N LEU A 12 -21.29 16.94 -13.77
CA LEU A 12 -20.95 16.05 -14.87
C LEU A 12 -19.82 16.63 -15.73
N ASP A 13 -19.88 17.93 -16.05
CA ASP A 13 -18.85 18.62 -16.81
C ASP A 13 -17.48 18.54 -16.10
N GLU A 14 -17.44 18.73 -14.78
CA GLU A 14 -16.19 18.61 -14.02
C GLU A 14 -15.68 17.16 -13.95
N LEU A 15 -16.57 16.15 -13.87
CA LEU A 15 -16.14 14.74 -13.93
C LEU A 15 -15.58 14.39 -15.32
N ILE A 16 -16.24 14.81 -16.39
CA ILE A 16 -15.75 14.61 -17.77
C ILE A 16 -14.44 15.38 -17.99
N ARG A 17 -14.31 16.58 -17.41
CA ARG A 17 -13.06 17.35 -17.45
C ARG A 17 -11.92 16.60 -16.77
N LEU A 18 -12.19 15.86 -15.70
CA LEU A 18 -11.21 14.97 -15.05
C LEU A 18 -10.89 13.72 -15.89
N ASP A 19 -11.73 13.31 -16.83
CA ASP A 19 -11.40 12.23 -17.77
C ASP A 19 -10.46 12.69 -18.91
N GLY A 20 -10.36 14.01 -19.13
CA GLY A 20 -9.49 14.63 -20.14
C GLY A 20 -8.26 15.34 -19.57
N ILE A 21 -7.56 16.09 -20.44
CA ILE A 21 -6.37 16.90 -20.09
C ILE A 21 -6.72 18.25 -19.43
N GLY A 22 -7.96 18.44 -18.98
CA GLY A 22 -8.41 19.65 -18.29
C GLY A 22 -8.20 20.93 -19.12
N PHE A 23 -7.31 21.80 -18.64
CA PHE A 23 -6.99 23.08 -19.28
C PHE A 23 -5.70 23.04 -20.11
N HIS A 24 -4.99 21.92 -20.13
CA HIS A 24 -3.76 21.77 -20.90
C HIS A 24 -4.07 21.77 -22.41
N GLN A 25 -3.15 22.33 -23.20
CA GLN A 25 -3.24 22.36 -24.66
C GLN A 25 -2.04 21.60 -25.25
N GLU A 26 -2.24 20.93 -26.37
CA GLU A 26 -1.13 20.30 -27.08
C GLU A 26 -0.22 21.39 -27.72
N PRO A 27 1.12 21.20 -27.71
CA PRO A 27 1.85 20.05 -27.20
C PRO A 27 1.96 20.02 -25.68
N LEU A 28 1.80 18.83 -25.08
CA LEU A 28 1.82 18.66 -23.63
C LEU A 28 3.25 18.76 -23.07
N SER A 29 3.47 19.75 -22.21
CA SER A 29 4.70 19.97 -21.45
C SER A 29 4.53 19.55 -19.99
N CYS A 30 5.64 19.14 -19.38
CA CYS A 30 5.69 18.83 -17.97
C CYS A 30 5.47 20.10 -17.14
N HIS A 31 4.54 20.05 -16.18
CA HIS A 31 4.28 21.14 -15.24
C HIS A 31 5.54 21.56 -14.47
N ASP A 32 6.34 20.60 -14.00
CA ASP A 32 7.45 20.86 -13.08
C ASP A 32 8.73 21.38 -13.77
N CYS A 33 9.07 20.85 -14.95
CA CYS A 33 10.33 21.17 -15.62
C CYS A 33 10.15 21.88 -16.97
N GLY A 34 8.93 22.03 -17.47
CA GLY A 34 8.64 22.66 -18.76
C GLY A 34 9.04 21.84 -20.00
N GLU A 35 9.75 20.72 -19.82
CA GLU A 35 10.19 19.86 -20.92
C GLU A 35 9.01 19.13 -21.59
N PRO A 36 9.14 18.73 -22.88
CA PRO A 36 8.15 17.89 -23.54
C PRO A 36 7.91 16.56 -22.80
N GLY A 37 6.74 15.96 -23.03
CA GLY A 37 6.41 14.66 -22.47
C GLY A 37 5.68 14.73 -21.13
N GLY A 38 5.03 15.85 -20.83
CA GLY A 38 4.05 15.98 -19.75
C GLY A 38 2.78 15.18 -20.08
N ILE A 39 2.88 13.86 -20.08
CA ILE A 39 1.78 12.96 -20.48
C ILE A 39 1.32 12.07 -19.33
N TYR A 40 1.94 12.16 -18.16
CA TYR A 40 1.57 11.35 -17.00
C TYR A 40 0.85 12.20 -15.96
N ARG A 41 -0.17 11.62 -15.32
CA ARG A 41 -0.82 12.20 -14.15
C ARG A 41 -0.92 11.19 -13.02
N CYS A 42 -1.01 11.70 -11.81
CA CYS A 42 -1.36 10.93 -10.64
C CYS A 42 -2.84 11.17 -10.29
N ILE A 43 -3.59 10.11 -10.02
CA ILE A 43 -5.02 10.20 -9.64
C ILE A 43 -5.24 10.19 -8.12
N ASP A 44 -4.16 9.99 -7.34
CA ASP A 44 -4.20 10.00 -5.87
C ASP A 44 -3.65 11.31 -5.28
N CYS A 45 -2.91 12.11 -6.07
CA CYS A 45 -2.51 13.45 -5.68
C CYS A 45 -3.70 14.40 -5.70
N PHE A 46 -3.66 15.42 -4.83
CA PHE A 46 -4.73 16.41 -4.73
C PHE A 46 -4.88 17.24 -6.02
N GLU A 47 -3.77 17.64 -6.64
CA GLU A 47 -3.77 18.32 -7.93
C GLU A 47 -3.31 17.37 -9.03
N THR A 48 -4.12 17.23 -10.08
CA THR A 48 -3.85 16.36 -11.22
C THR A 48 -3.10 17.12 -12.31
N GLN A 49 -1.83 17.45 -12.05
CA GLN A 49 -0.96 18.08 -13.06
C GLN A 49 -0.34 17.03 -13.99
N LEU A 50 -0.08 17.43 -15.24
CA LEU A 50 0.64 16.61 -16.20
C LEU A 50 2.15 16.77 -16.06
N CYS A 51 2.84 15.66 -15.78
CA CYS A 51 4.28 15.62 -15.58
C CYS A 51 4.96 14.61 -16.51
N CYS A 52 6.24 14.82 -16.77
CA CYS A 52 7.08 13.81 -17.43
C CYS A 52 7.44 12.68 -16.46
N SER A 53 7.94 11.57 -16.99
CA SER A 53 8.25 10.37 -16.19
C SER A 53 9.25 10.64 -15.06
N SER A 54 10.26 11.48 -15.30
CA SER A 54 11.29 11.79 -14.29
C SER A 54 10.75 12.64 -13.14
N CYS A 55 9.97 13.68 -13.44
CA CYS A 55 9.32 14.50 -12.41
C CYS A 55 8.30 13.68 -11.62
N MET A 56 7.51 12.84 -12.30
CA MET A 56 6.56 11.93 -11.66
C MET A 56 7.25 11.00 -10.66
N CYS A 57 8.36 10.36 -11.06
CA CYS A 57 9.16 9.51 -10.17
C CYS A 57 9.77 10.29 -8.99
N LYS A 58 10.22 11.53 -9.23
CA LYS A 58 10.81 12.38 -8.19
C LYS A 58 9.79 12.77 -7.13
N GLU A 59 8.60 13.23 -7.54
CA GLU A 59 7.51 13.61 -6.65
C GLU A 59 7.02 12.41 -5.82
N HIS A 60 6.90 11.24 -6.47
CA HIS A 60 6.36 10.03 -5.85
C HIS A 60 7.40 9.14 -5.18
N ALA A 61 8.64 9.62 -4.98
CA ALA A 61 9.69 8.85 -4.32
C ALA A 61 9.30 8.38 -2.91
N ARG A 62 8.42 9.12 -2.23
CA ARG A 62 7.89 8.79 -0.89
C ARG A 62 6.44 8.27 -0.91
N LEU A 63 5.82 8.22 -2.09
CA LEU A 63 4.42 7.83 -2.30
C LEU A 63 4.35 6.77 -3.43
N PRO A 64 5.08 5.64 -3.29
CA PRO A 64 5.29 4.71 -4.41
C PRO A 64 4.06 3.88 -4.81
N PHE A 65 2.96 4.00 -4.07
CA PHE A 65 1.71 3.28 -4.30
C PHE A 65 0.60 4.17 -4.85
N HIS A 66 0.93 5.39 -5.26
CA HIS A 66 0.00 6.22 -6.02
C HIS A 66 -0.20 5.65 -7.42
N ARG A 67 -1.43 5.75 -7.91
CA ARG A 67 -1.88 5.26 -9.21
C ARG A 67 -1.62 6.32 -10.27
N ILE A 68 -0.99 5.89 -11.35
CA ILE A 68 -0.55 6.75 -12.45
C ILE A 68 -1.33 6.39 -13.71
N GLU A 69 -1.68 7.41 -14.48
CA GLU A 69 -2.24 7.26 -15.81
C GLU A 69 -1.36 7.98 -16.84
N LYS A 70 -1.35 7.46 -18.06
CA LYS A 70 -0.65 8.02 -19.22
C LYS A 70 -1.69 8.49 -20.22
N TRP A 71 -1.59 9.75 -20.66
CA TRP A 71 -2.34 10.26 -21.80
C TRP A 71 -1.79 9.66 -23.09
N ASP A 72 -2.62 8.91 -23.80
CA ASP A 72 -2.26 8.30 -25.06
C ASP A 72 -3.51 8.12 -25.93
N SER A 73 -3.42 8.51 -27.20
CA SER A 73 -4.49 8.28 -28.19
C SER A 73 -5.85 8.87 -27.79
N GLY A 74 -5.86 10.02 -27.10
CA GLY A 74 -7.06 10.78 -26.75
C GLY A 74 -7.76 10.36 -25.44
N TYR A 75 -7.17 9.47 -24.65
CA TYR A 75 -7.69 9.09 -23.34
C TYR A 75 -6.55 8.69 -22.37
N PHE A 76 -6.87 8.59 -21.09
CA PHE A 76 -5.94 8.11 -20.08
C PHE A 76 -5.94 6.58 -20.00
N GLN A 77 -4.76 5.99 -20.18
CA GLN A 77 -4.50 4.58 -19.98
C GLN A 77 -3.82 4.36 -18.63
N LYS A 78 -4.14 3.26 -17.95
CA LYS A 78 -3.46 2.88 -16.71
C LYS A 78 -1.97 2.71 -16.94
N SER A 79 -1.16 3.25 -16.04
CA SER A 79 0.27 3.08 -15.99
C SER A 79 0.71 2.78 -14.55
N SER A 80 2.00 2.82 -14.26
CA SER A 80 2.51 2.65 -12.91
C SER A 80 3.85 3.33 -12.74
N LEU A 81 4.14 3.78 -11.52
CA LEU A 81 5.46 4.34 -11.19
C LEU A 81 6.59 3.37 -11.52
N GLN A 82 6.36 2.06 -11.43
CA GLN A 82 7.32 1.03 -11.83
C GLN A 82 7.64 1.05 -13.33
N LEU A 83 6.64 1.28 -14.20
CA LEU A 83 6.85 1.41 -15.63
C LEU A 83 7.58 2.72 -15.99
N LEU A 84 7.37 3.77 -15.18
CA LEU A 84 8.08 5.04 -15.31
C LEU A 84 9.52 4.98 -14.77
N GLY A 85 9.91 3.89 -14.11
CA GLY A 85 11.26 3.65 -13.62
C GLY A 85 11.48 3.92 -12.13
N LEU A 86 10.41 4.16 -11.34
CA LEU A 86 10.54 4.30 -9.89
C LEU A 86 11.03 2.99 -9.26
N GLN A 87 12.02 3.12 -8.39
CA GLN A 87 12.58 2.03 -7.59
C GLN A 87 12.56 2.42 -6.12
N ILE A 88 12.13 1.49 -5.26
CA ILE A 88 12.07 1.69 -3.82
C ILE A 88 13.38 1.17 -3.21
N GLN A 89 14.20 2.07 -2.67
CA GLN A 89 15.39 1.69 -1.91
C GLN A 89 15.01 1.43 -0.44
N LEU A 90 15.30 0.23 0.06
CA LEU A 90 15.09 -0.15 1.47
C LEU A 90 16.40 -0.23 2.23
N GLY A 91 16.34 -0.11 3.56
CA GLY A 91 17.44 -0.46 4.46
C GLY A 91 18.62 0.52 4.56
N HIS A 92 18.65 1.58 3.74
CA HIS A 92 19.61 2.68 3.85
C HIS A 92 18.87 3.94 4.33
N GLY A 93 19.32 4.53 5.44
CA GLY A 93 18.51 5.41 6.31
C GLY A 93 18.36 6.87 5.90
N HIS A 94 18.66 7.26 4.67
CA HIS A 94 18.56 8.66 4.23
C HIS A 94 18.05 8.69 2.80
N THR A 95 17.00 9.49 2.53
CA THR A 95 16.35 9.56 1.21
C THR A 95 17.25 10.11 0.11
N ASP A 96 18.36 10.74 0.50
CA ASP A 96 19.21 11.52 -0.41
C ASP A 96 20.55 10.83 -0.66
N ILE A 97 20.80 9.67 -0.03
CA ILE A 97 22.03 8.88 -0.21
C ILE A 97 21.68 7.58 -0.93
N THR A 98 22.15 7.46 -2.17
CA THR A 98 22.08 6.20 -2.92
C THR A 98 22.85 5.12 -2.18
N CYS A 99 22.20 3.97 -1.97
CA CYS A 99 22.85 2.82 -1.36
C CYS A 99 24.06 2.39 -2.23
N PRO A 100 25.28 2.26 -1.67
CA PRO A 100 26.45 1.85 -2.45
C PRO A 100 26.44 0.36 -2.78
N ASN A 101 25.62 -0.45 -2.11
CA ASN A 101 25.48 -1.89 -2.38
C ASN A 101 24.01 -2.34 -2.36
N PRO A 102 23.20 -1.91 -3.34
CA PRO A 102 21.82 -2.34 -3.46
C PRO A 102 21.76 -3.79 -3.98
N SER A 103 20.74 -4.53 -3.56
CA SER A 103 20.47 -5.84 -4.16
C SER A 103 20.02 -5.66 -5.61
N THR A 104 20.58 -6.45 -6.52
CA THR A 104 20.04 -6.61 -7.87
C THR A 104 18.82 -7.52 -7.84
N THR A 105 17.63 -6.92 -7.87
CA THR A 105 16.37 -7.65 -8.07
C THR A 105 15.85 -7.37 -9.47
N HIS A 106 15.75 -8.42 -10.29
CA HIS A 106 15.28 -8.30 -11.68
C HIS A 106 13.76 -8.38 -11.82
N GLU A 107 13.07 -9.03 -10.87
CA GLU A 107 11.61 -9.17 -10.89
C GLU A 107 10.95 -8.16 -9.94
N PRO A 108 9.87 -7.48 -10.37
CA PRO A 108 9.15 -6.57 -9.51
C PRO A 108 8.33 -7.34 -8.46
N MET A 109 8.38 -6.84 -7.22
CA MET A 109 7.61 -7.33 -6.09
C MET A 109 6.13 -6.91 -6.23
N THR A 110 5.22 -7.76 -5.78
CA THR A 110 3.79 -7.42 -5.66
C THR A 110 3.51 -6.79 -4.30
N ILE A 111 2.93 -5.59 -4.27
CA ILE A 111 2.52 -4.91 -3.05
C ILE A 111 1.00 -4.76 -3.05
N VAL A 112 0.35 -5.26 -2.00
CA VAL A 112 -1.08 -5.08 -1.79
C VAL A 112 -1.29 -3.90 -0.86
N ASP A 113 -1.92 -2.85 -1.37
CA ASP A 113 -2.21 -1.59 -0.66
C ASP A 113 -3.71 -1.27 -0.68
N VAL A 114 -4.16 -0.31 0.13
CA VAL A 114 -5.55 0.19 0.12
C VAL A 114 -5.97 0.77 -1.22
N SER A 115 -5.03 1.31 -2.00
CA SER A 115 -5.26 1.84 -3.34
C SER A 115 -5.36 0.76 -4.43
N GLY A 116 -4.96 -0.48 -4.14
CA GLY A 116 -4.93 -1.58 -5.09
C GLY A 116 -3.67 -2.45 -4.99
N ILE A 117 -3.40 -3.22 -6.04
CA ILE A 117 -2.29 -4.16 -6.17
C ILE A 117 -1.24 -3.55 -7.11
N HIS A 118 -0.06 -3.30 -6.57
CA HIS A 118 1.03 -2.62 -7.25
C HIS A 118 2.16 -3.58 -7.58
N ARG A 119 2.80 -3.40 -8.73
CA ARG A 119 4.10 -4.02 -9.03
C ARG A 119 5.18 -2.96 -8.87
N VAL A 120 6.20 -3.22 -8.06
CA VAL A 120 7.27 -2.26 -7.77
C VAL A 120 8.63 -2.92 -7.75
N HIS A 121 9.66 -2.20 -8.20
CA HIS A 121 11.05 -2.64 -8.02
C HIS A 121 11.54 -2.24 -6.63
N VAL A 122 12.06 -3.20 -5.88
CA VAL A 122 12.51 -3.00 -4.49
C VAL A 122 13.97 -3.39 -4.37
N ASN A 123 14.82 -2.41 -4.10
CA ASN A 123 16.24 -2.61 -3.88
C ASN A 123 16.49 -2.75 -2.37
N PHE A 124 16.90 -3.94 -1.92
CA PHE A 124 17.32 -4.16 -0.53
C PHE A 124 18.74 -3.65 -0.31
N CYS A 125 19.04 -3.16 0.88
CA CYS A 125 20.40 -2.75 1.23
C CYS A 125 21.23 -3.95 1.69
N ASN A 126 22.41 -4.14 1.08
CA ASN A 126 23.39 -5.17 1.46
C ASN A 126 24.71 -4.54 1.96
N CYS A 127 24.72 -3.27 2.38
CA CYS A 127 25.93 -2.63 2.91
C CYS A 127 26.38 -3.30 4.22
N PRO A 128 27.68 -3.40 4.55
CA PRO A 128 28.16 -4.07 5.77
C PRO A 128 27.51 -3.58 7.07
N VAL A 129 27.30 -2.26 7.20
CA VAL A 129 26.64 -1.62 8.36
C VAL A 129 25.16 -2.01 8.49
N SER A 130 24.51 -2.37 7.38
CA SER A 130 23.11 -2.81 7.31
C SER A 130 22.95 -4.30 6.98
N ASN A 131 24.03 -5.03 6.70
CA ASN A 131 24.04 -6.44 6.28
C ASN A 131 23.57 -7.37 7.41
N SER A 132 23.52 -6.83 8.63
CA SER A 132 22.95 -7.47 9.80
C SER A 132 21.41 -7.44 9.81
N VAL A 133 20.76 -6.73 8.87
CA VAL A 133 19.30 -6.57 8.84
C VAL A 133 18.68 -7.43 7.74
N PRO A 134 17.98 -8.52 8.09
CA PRO A 134 17.31 -9.38 7.10
C PRO A 134 16.28 -8.62 6.26
N ARG A 135 16.02 -9.10 5.04
CA ARG A 135 15.08 -8.49 4.09
C ARG A 135 13.69 -8.23 4.68
N ARG A 136 13.15 -9.19 5.44
CA ARG A 136 11.87 -9.02 6.18
C ARG A 136 11.88 -7.81 7.09
N THR A 137 12.98 -7.56 7.79
CA THR A 137 13.09 -6.45 8.73
C THR A 137 13.21 -5.12 7.99
N GLN A 138 13.88 -5.10 6.82
CA GLN A 138 13.91 -3.91 5.96
C GLN A 138 12.50 -3.55 5.45
N LEU A 139 11.70 -4.54 5.04
CA LEU A 139 10.30 -4.34 4.64
C LEU A 139 9.44 -3.86 5.81
N LEU A 140 9.53 -4.51 6.97
CA LEU A 140 8.78 -4.12 8.17
C LEU A 140 9.09 -2.68 8.59
N ARG A 141 10.36 -2.26 8.52
CA ARG A 141 10.76 -0.86 8.77
C ARG A 141 10.18 0.12 7.77
N ALA A 142 9.94 -0.31 6.54
CA ALA A 142 9.25 0.45 5.50
C ALA A 142 7.71 0.27 5.52
N ARG A 143 7.16 -0.27 6.61
CA ARG A 143 5.71 -0.52 6.78
C ARG A 143 5.12 -1.48 5.73
N LEU A 144 5.92 -2.44 5.29
CA LEU A 144 5.52 -3.53 4.40
C LEU A 144 5.60 -4.85 5.15
N TRP A 145 4.48 -5.54 5.28
CA TRP A 145 4.42 -6.87 5.87
C TRP A 145 4.75 -7.94 4.82
N PRO A 146 5.87 -8.67 4.95
CA PRO A 146 6.26 -9.66 3.97
C PRO A 146 5.40 -10.92 4.07
N ALA A 147 4.94 -11.46 2.93
CA ALA A 147 4.17 -12.72 2.91
C ALA A 147 5.02 -13.99 3.12
N THR A 148 6.35 -13.86 2.99
CA THR A 148 7.33 -14.91 3.27
C THR A 148 8.58 -14.30 3.93
N VAL A 149 9.29 -15.10 4.72
CA VAL A 149 10.33 -14.61 5.65
C VAL A 149 11.67 -14.32 4.97
N ASP A 150 12.12 -15.20 4.06
CA ASP A 150 13.50 -15.15 3.54
C ASP A 150 13.63 -14.42 2.21
N ARG A 151 12.75 -14.75 1.25
CA ARG A 151 12.74 -14.16 -0.11
C ARG A 151 11.32 -13.69 -0.47
N PRO A 152 10.82 -12.61 0.16
CA PRO A 152 9.50 -12.07 -0.12
C PRO A 152 9.41 -11.59 -1.57
N GLN A 153 8.36 -12.04 -2.25
CA GLN A 153 7.93 -11.57 -3.58
C GLN A 153 6.57 -10.86 -3.52
N THR A 154 5.90 -10.94 -2.38
CA THR A 154 4.65 -10.27 -2.07
C THR A 154 4.78 -9.64 -0.69
N ALA A 155 4.32 -8.40 -0.55
CA ALA A 155 4.11 -7.78 0.75
C ALA A 155 2.77 -7.04 0.79
N VAL A 156 2.24 -6.83 1.99
CA VAL A 156 1.00 -6.09 2.22
C VAL A 156 1.34 -4.85 3.02
N THR A 157 0.84 -3.68 2.63
CA THR A 157 1.10 -2.45 3.40
C THR A 157 0.44 -2.54 4.77
N LEU A 158 1.05 -1.94 5.80
CA LEU A 158 0.39 -1.86 7.12
C LEU A 158 -0.95 -1.12 7.03
N ASN A 159 -1.08 -0.15 6.12
CA ASN A 159 -2.34 0.56 5.88
C ASN A 159 -3.43 -0.39 5.39
N ALA A 160 -3.14 -1.30 4.46
CA ALA A 160 -4.10 -2.30 3.98
C ALA A 160 -4.48 -3.30 5.08
N LEU A 161 -3.52 -3.72 5.91
CA LEU A 161 -3.79 -4.58 7.05
C LEU A 161 -4.68 -3.89 8.10
N ASP A 162 -4.36 -2.65 8.45
CA ASP A 162 -5.16 -1.85 9.38
C ASP A 162 -6.57 -1.60 8.84
N ALA A 163 -6.70 -1.23 7.56
CA ALA A 163 -7.99 -1.04 6.90
C ALA A 163 -8.85 -2.31 6.94
N PHE A 164 -8.24 -3.47 6.64
CA PHE A 164 -8.93 -4.75 6.73
C PHE A 164 -9.46 -5.01 8.15
N LEU A 165 -8.63 -4.81 9.18
CA LEU A 165 -9.06 -5.03 10.57
C LEU A 165 -10.25 -4.14 10.95
N GLN A 166 -10.24 -2.87 10.57
CA GLN A 166 -11.37 -1.97 10.83
C GLN A 166 -12.63 -2.39 10.06
N LEU A 167 -12.50 -2.73 8.78
CA LEU A 167 -13.63 -3.15 7.94
C LEU A 167 -14.25 -4.46 8.43
N THR A 168 -13.44 -5.45 8.82
CA THR A 168 -13.97 -6.70 9.39
C THR A 168 -14.74 -6.45 10.68
N LEU A 169 -14.27 -5.55 11.55
CA LEU A 169 -14.98 -5.21 12.80
C LEU A 169 -16.29 -4.46 12.52
N GLN A 170 -16.31 -3.57 11.53
CA GLN A 170 -17.46 -2.72 11.24
C GLN A 170 -18.55 -3.42 10.42
N SER A 171 -18.18 -4.21 9.40
CA SER A 171 -19.12 -4.74 8.40
C SER A 171 -19.09 -6.26 8.25
N LYS A 172 -18.30 -6.98 9.06
CA LYS A 172 -18.05 -8.43 8.92
C LYS A 172 -17.49 -8.82 7.56
N LEU A 173 -16.77 -7.89 6.89
CA LEU A 173 -16.08 -8.15 5.64
C LEU A 173 -15.07 -9.30 5.81
N ASN A 174 -15.18 -10.33 4.98
CA ASN A 174 -14.25 -11.44 4.97
C ASN A 174 -12.99 -11.10 4.14
N VAL A 175 -11.93 -11.91 4.28
CA VAL A 175 -10.64 -11.67 3.60
C VAL A 175 -10.78 -11.74 2.08
N TYR A 176 -11.65 -12.63 1.58
CA TYR A 176 -11.82 -12.87 0.15
C TYR A 176 -12.42 -11.64 -0.53
N ASP A 177 -13.51 -11.10 0.01
CA ASP A 177 -14.18 -9.91 -0.52
C ASP A 177 -13.29 -8.67 -0.40
N PHE A 178 -12.51 -8.55 0.68
CA PHE A 178 -11.53 -7.47 0.81
C PHE A 178 -10.46 -7.55 -0.28
N TYR A 179 -9.87 -8.73 -0.50
CA TYR A 179 -8.87 -8.92 -1.55
C TYR A 179 -9.46 -8.69 -2.95
N LEU A 180 -10.68 -9.18 -3.20
CA LEU A 180 -11.37 -9.01 -4.48
C LEU A 180 -11.66 -7.54 -4.76
N ALA A 181 -12.06 -6.76 -3.75
CA ALA A 181 -12.23 -5.32 -3.88
C ALA A 181 -10.93 -4.62 -4.30
N LEU A 182 -9.78 -4.98 -3.70
CA LEU A 182 -8.47 -4.45 -4.11
C LEU A 182 -8.07 -4.89 -5.53
N ALA A 183 -8.39 -6.12 -5.91
CA ALA A 183 -8.17 -6.61 -7.27
C ALA A 183 -9.01 -5.83 -8.29
N HIS A 184 -10.29 -5.59 -8.02
CA HIS A 184 -11.16 -4.78 -8.87
C HIS A 184 -10.76 -3.29 -8.93
N LEU A 185 -10.29 -2.71 -7.82
CA LEU A 185 -9.71 -1.36 -7.83
C LEU A 185 -8.50 -1.27 -8.76
N THR A 186 -7.71 -2.35 -8.84
CA THR A 186 -6.55 -2.45 -9.73
C THR A 186 -6.99 -2.65 -11.17
N ASP A 187 -7.89 -3.60 -11.40
CA ASP A 187 -8.39 -3.97 -12.71
C ASP A 187 -9.76 -4.65 -12.63
N ASN A 188 -10.81 -3.83 -12.72
CA ASN A 188 -12.19 -4.29 -12.67
C ASN A 188 -12.63 -5.04 -13.95
N TRP A 189 -11.87 -4.91 -15.03
CA TRP A 189 -12.24 -5.49 -16.34
C TRP A 189 -11.48 -6.79 -16.63
N GLU A 190 -10.65 -7.25 -15.69
CA GLU A 190 -9.81 -8.45 -15.80
C GLU A 190 -8.98 -8.50 -17.10
N THR A 191 -8.53 -7.32 -17.55
CA THR A 191 -7.67 -7.14 -18.73
C THR A 191 -6.20 -7.40 -18.43
N LEU A 192 -5.81 -7.33 -17.17
CA LEU A 192 -4.48 -7.61 -16.66
C LEU A 192 -4.42 -9.04 -16.11
N ASP A 193 -3.34 -9.76 -16.44
CA ASP A 193 -3.00 -11.05 -15.82
C ASP A 193 -2.49 -10.83 -14.37
N LEU A 194 -3.39 -10.42 -13.47
CA LEU A 194 -3.11 -10.26 -12.06
C LEU A 194 -3.03 -11.63 -11.40
N LYS A 195 -1.81 -12.05 -11.04
CA LYS A 195 -1.63 -13.28 -10.27
C LYS A 195 -2.39 -13.19 -8.95
N ASN A 196 -3.21 -14.19 -8.67
CA ASN A 196 -3.93 -14.27 -7.40
C ASN A 196 -2.94 -14.38 -6.21
N ARG A 197 -3.10 -13.48 -5.24
CA ARG A 197 -2.31 -13.37 -4.00
C ARG A 197 -3.17 -13.47 -2.73
N TYR A 198 -4.38 -13.97 -2.84
CA TYR A 198 -5.31 -14.11 -1.72
C TYR A 198 -4.69 -14.89 -0.54
N LYS A 199 -3.99 -16.00 -0.82
CA LYS A 199 -3.39 -16.85 0.22
C LYS A 199 -2.29 -16.11 0.99
N GLU A 200 -1.48 -15.34 0.27
CA GLU A 200 -0.43 -14.48 0.82
C GLU A 200 -1.03 -13.39 1.71
N VAL A 201 -2.09 -12.72 1.25
CA VAL A 201 -2.80 -11.69 2.03
C VAL A 201 -3.43 -12.29 3.29
N SER A 202 -4.11 -13.43 3.17
CA SER A 202 -4.70 -14.15 4.31
C SER A 202 -3.66 -14.51 5.36
N ARG A 203 -2.48 -14.98 4.93
CA ARG A 203 -1.35 -15.23 5.82
C ARG A 203 -0.89 -13.96 6.54
N CYS A 204 -0.61 -12.88 5.80
CA CYS A 204 -0.17 -11.62 6.39
C CYS A 204 -1.17 -11.09 7.44
N ILE A 205 -2.47 -11.21 7.18
CA ILE A 205 -3.52 -10.81 8.12
C ILE A 205 -3.46 -11.64 9.40
N HIS A 206 -3.30 -12.96 9.31
CA HIS A 206 -3.21 -13.83 10.48
C HIS A 206 -1.96 -13.51 11.32
N GLU A 207 -0.81 -13.38 10.67
CA GLU A 207 0.46 -13.03 11.32
C GLU A 207 0.37 -11.65 11.99
N TYR A 208 -0.18 -10.66 11.29
CA TYR A 208 -0.33 -9.31 11.81
C TYR A 208 -1.22 -9.25 13.05
N ARG A 209 -2.38 -9.92 13.01
CA ARG A 209 -3.29 -10.04 14.17
C ARG A 209 -2.58 -10.64 15.38
N HIS A 210 -1.81 -11.70 15.18
CA HIS A 210 -1.04 -12.33 16.25
C HIS A 210 -0.02 -11.36 16.88
N ILE A 211 0.74 -10.65 16.04
CA ILE A 211 1.72 -9.68 16.54
C ILE A 211 1.05 -8.47 17.23
N LEU A 212 -0.12 -8.02 16.77
CA LEU A 212 -0.89 -7.01 17.48
C LEU A 212 -1.36 -7.48 18.86
N MET A 213 -1.81 -8.73 19.00
CA MET A 213 -2.17 -9.31 20.31
C MET A 213 -0.96 -9.37 21.25
N ALA A 214 0.20 -9.80 20.74
CA ALA A 214 1.44 -9.83 21.51
C ALA A 214 1.91 -8.44 21.93
N LYS A 215 1.83 -7.46 21.02
CA LYS A 215 2.14 -6.05 21.29
C LYS A 215 1.22 -5.47 22.37
N ARG A 216 -0.10 -5.71 22.26
CA ARG A 216 -1.10 -5.25 23.24
C ARG A 216 -0.83 -5.83 24.64
N SER A 217 -0.36 -7.07 24.70
CA SER A 217 -0.04 -7.78 25.95
C SER A 217 1.38 -7.52 26.45
N ALA A 218 2.05 -6.48 25.92
CA ALA A 218 3.41 -6.06 26.26
C ALA A 218 4.50 -7.15 26.13
N ARG A 219 4.29 -8.21 25.34
CA ARG A 219 5.29 -9.30 25.18
C ARG A 219 6.57 -8.89 24.47
N GLY A 220 6.57 -7.75 23.80
CA GLY A 220 7.81 -7.17 23.26
C GLY A 220 8.77 -6.66 24.36
N HIS A 221 8.30 -6.48 25.59
CA HIS A 221 9.11 -6.03 26.74
C HIS A 221 9.43 -7.16 27.73
N ASP A 222 8.91 -8.36 27.47
CA ASP A 222 9.22 -9.55 28.28
C ASP A 222 10.65 -10.03 27.94
N PRO A 223 11.56 -10.17 28.93
CA PRO A 223 12.91 -10.67 28.70
C PRO A 223 12.95 -12.07 28.07
N GLU A 224 11.95 -12.91 28.34
CA GLU A 224 11.83 -14.25 27.75
C GLU A 224 11.14 -14.23 26.36
N GLY A 225 10.63 -13.06 25.97
CA GLY A 225 10.02 -12.79 24.67
C GLY A 225 8.66 -13.47 24.47
N ILE A 226 8.19 -13.47 23.23
CA ILE A 226 6.85 -13.98 22.88
C ILE A 226 6.67 -15.48 23.19
N ASN A 227 7.75 -16.26 23.18
CA ASN A 227 7.71 -17.71 23.39
C ASN A 227 7.33 -18.11 24.83
N ALA A 228 7.52 -17.22 25.80
CA ALA A 228 7.13 -17.47 27.19
C ALA A 228 5.62 -17.28 27.45
N THR A 229 4.87 -16.81 26.46
CA THR A 229 3.43 -16.55 26.60
C THR A 229 2.68 -17.85 26.91
N LYS A 230 2.06 -17.94 28.09
CA LYS A 230 1.25 -19.08 28.51
C LYS A 230 -0.18 -19.01 27.94
N PRO A 231 -0.90 -20.15 27.90
CA PRO A 231 -2.31 -20.16 27.49
C PRO A 231 -3.14 -19.14 28.28
N GLY A 232 -3.91 -18.32 27.57
CA GLY A 232 -4.76 -17.29 28.18
C GLY A 232 -4.10 -15.92 28.39
N GLU A 233 -2.78 -15.78 28.25
CA GLU A 233 -2.09 -14.52 28.58
C GLU A 233 -2.23 -13.40 27.54
N PHE A 234 -2.84 -13.68 26.38
CA PHE A 234 -3.31 -12.65 25.44
C PHE A 234 -4.77 -12.26 25.66
N ALA A 235 -5.51 -13.02 26.48
CA ALA A 235 -6.91 -12.76 26.71
C ALA A 235 -7.06 -11.54 27.62
N VAL A 236 -8.07 -10.72 27.33
CA VAL A 236 -8.53 -9.67 28.23
C VAL A 236 -9.64 -10.27 29.08
N GLU A 237 -9.60 -10.03 30.39
CA GLU A 237 -10.70 -10.43 31.27
C GLU A 237 -12.01 -9.83 30.77
N CYS A 238 -12.99 -10.69 30.50
CA CYS A 238 -14.30 -10.25 30.05
C CYS A 238 -15.12 -9.80 31.27
N PRO A 239 -15.53 -8.51 31.35
CA PRO A 239 -16.30 -8.02 32.48
C PRO A 239 -17.72 -8.62 32.56
N ALA A 240 -18.23 -9.17 31.45
CA ALA A 240 -19.53 -9.82 31.40
C ALA A 240 -19.48 -11.32 31.74
N CYS A 241 -18.30 -11.95 31.70
CA CYS A 241 -18.17 -13.34 32.11
C CYS A 241 -18.40 -13.46 33.63
N PRO A 242 -19.14 -14.47 34.11
CA PRO A 242 -19.39 -14.63 35.54
C PRO A 242 -18.09 -14.89 36.31
N GLN A 243 -17.83 -14.06 37.32
CA GLN A 243 -16.66 -14.06 38.19
C GLN A 243 -17.16 -14.02 39.65
N PRO A 244 -17.22 -15.18 40.34
CA PRO A 244 -17.62 -15.26 41.75
C PRO A 244 -16.85 -14.26 42.61
N GLY A 245 -17.55 -13.49 43.45
CA GLY A 245 -16.96 -12.46 44.30
C GLY A 245 -16.54 -11.16 43.60
N ARG A 246 -16.77 -11.02 42.29
CA ARG A 246 -16.56 -9.76 41.53
C ARG A 246 -17.86 -9.22 40.92
N ASN A 247 -18.55 -10.03 40.12
CA ASN A 247 -19.75 -9.60 39.37
C ASN A 247 -20.91 -10.61 39.44
N LEU A 248 -20.80 -11.62 40.30
CA LEU A 248 -21.89 -12.50 40.69
C LEU A 248 -22.27 -12.20 42.15
N PRO A 249 -23.57 -12.03 42.47
CA PRO A 249 -24.03 -12.01 43.87
C PRO A 249 -23.83 -13.39 44.52
N ASP A 250 -23.65 -13.38 45.85
CA ASP A 250 -23.53 -14.58 46.68
C ASP A 250 -24.80 -15.46 46.67
#